data_AF-A0A969S6L1-F1
#
_entry.id   AF-A0A969S6L1-F1
#
_cell.length_a   1.000
_cell.length_b   1.000
_cell.length_c   1.000
_cell.angle_alpha   90.00
_cell.angle_beta   90.00
_cell.angle_gamma   90.00
#
_symmetry.space_group_name_H-M   'P 1'
#
loop_
_entity.id
_entity.type
_entity.pdbx_description
1 polymer ?
#
loop_
_entity_poly.entity_id
_entity_poly.type
_entity_poly.pdbx_seq_one_letter_code
_entity_poly.pdbx_strand_id
1 'polypeptide(L)'
;MSRKLVTRLVDIFPDSSHVQFHRLEQKTDTEIWEFAKTNEFCIVTQDADFAERSRLYGSPPKVVWLRCGNAPTNQVETLLRFGAEAVQELLNNPSLHCLELY
;
A
#
# COMPACT_ATOMS: atom_id res chain seq x y z
N MET A 1 0.95 2.93 -10.04
CA MET A 1 1.27 1.55 -9.60
C MET A 1 0.72 0.54 -10.60
N SER A 2 1.34 -0.64 -10.78
CA SER A 2 0.89 -1.63 -11.78
C SER A 2 -0.06 -2.67 -11.19
N ARG A 3 -1.25 -2.86 -11.79
CA ARG A 3 -2.21 -3.91 -11.40
C ARG A 3 -1.67 -5.33 -11.49
N LYS A 4 -0.60 -5.56 -12.26
CA LYS A 4 0.05 -6.87 -12.38
C LYS A 4 0.69 -7.33 -11.06
N LEU A 5 0.98 -6.41 -10.14
CA LEU A 5 1.53 -6.74 -8.82
C LEU A 5 0.60 -7.65 -8.02
N VAL A 6 -0.72 -7.50 -8.15
CA VAL A 6 -1.70 -8.34 -7.46
C VAL A 6 -1.46 -9.82 -7.78
N THR A 7 -1.37 -10.17 -9.07
CA THR A 7 -1.10 -11.55 -9.48
C THR A 7 0.32 -12.01 -9.14
N ARG A 8 1.30 -11.09 -9.16
CA ARG A 8 2.72 -11.43 -8.91
C ARG A 8 3.05 -11.59 -7.44
N LEU A 9 2.24 -11.08 -6.53
CA LEU A 9 2.46 -11.12 -5.09
C LEU A 9 1.43 -11.99 -4.35
N VAL A 10 0.54 -12.67 -5.08
CA VAL A 10 -0.55 -13.48 -4.50
C VAL A 10 -0.06 -14.57 -3.53
N ASP A 11 1.17 -15.05 -3.70
CA ASP A 11 1.81 -16.05 -2.83
C ASP A 11 2.16 -15.50 -1.44
N ILE A 12 2.36 -14.18 -1.30
CA ILE A 12 2.71 -13.54 -0.02
C ILE A 12 1.68 -12.50 0.45
N PHE A 13 0.86 -11.96 -0.45
CA PHE A 13 -0.23 -11.03 -0.19
C PHE A 13 -1.48 -11.47 -0.97
N PRO A 14 -2.12 -12.60 -0.60
CA PRO A 14 -3.21 -13.22 -1.36
C PRO A 14 -4.45 -12.33 -1.48
N ASP A 15 -4.73 -11.50 -0.47
CA ASP A 15 -5.89 -10.61 -0.43
C ASP A 15 -5.59 -9.22 -1.00
N SER A 16 -4.45 -9.04 -1.67
CA SER A 16 -4.10 -7.77 -2.31
C SER A 16 -5.03 -7.47 -3.49
N SER A 17 -5.30 -6.18 -3.70
CA SER A 17 -6.10 -5.70 -4.83
C SER A 17 -5.51 -4.42 -5.40
N HIS A 18 -6.11 -3.94 -6.49
CA HIS A 18 -5.73 -2.69 -7.14
C HIS A 18 -6.96 -1.79 -7.27
N VAL A 19 -6.76 -0.48 -7.13
CA VAL A 19 -7.84 0.54 -7.23
C VAL A 19 -8.74 0.35 -8.44
N GLN A 20 -8.18 -0.04 -9.58
CA GLN A 20 -8.93 -0.31 -10.81
C GLN A 20 -9.95 -1.46 -10.68
N PHE A 21 -9.64 -2.50 -9.89
CA PHE A 21 -10.59 -3.62 -9.68
C PHE A 21 -11.77 -3.22 -8.80
N HIS A 22 -11.66 -2.10 -8.09
CA HIS A 22 -12.72 -1.50 -7.27
C HIS A 22 -13.36 -0.27 -7.90
N ARG A 23 -13.05 0.05 -9.18
CA ARG A 23 -13.52 1.25 -9.89
C ARG A 23 -13.07 2.57 -9.23
N LEU A 24 -11.90 2.55 -8.61
CA LEU A 24 -11.31 3.68 -7.89
C LEU A 24 -10.20 4.39 -8.69
N GLU A 25 -9.94 4.00 -9.94
CA GLU A 25 -8.83 4.54 -10.76
C GLU A 25 -8.97 6.02 -11.13
N GLN A 26 -10.17 6.59 -11.01
CA GLN A 26 -10.47 8.01 -11.24
C GLN A 26 -10.97 8.72 -9.98
N LYS A 27 -10.86 8.06 -8.81
CA LYS A 27 -11.31 8.61 -7.54
C LYS A 27 -10.21 9.42 -6.89
N THR A 28 -10.62 10.34 -6.02
CA THR A 28 -9.69 11.17 -5.25
C THR A 28 -8.97 10.36 -4.18
N ASP A 29 -7.82 10.84 -3.70
CA ASP A 29 -7.08 10.17 -2.62
C ASP A 29 -7.90 10.03 -1.34
N THR A 30 -8.80 10.98 -1.07
CA THR A 30 -9.74 10.88 0.05
C THR A 30 -10.76 9.76 -0.14
N GLU A 31 -11.31 9.58 -1.34
CA GLU A 31 -12.22 8.47 -1.61
C GLU A 31 -11.48 7.12 -1.53
N ILE A 32 -10.25 7.03 -2.03
CA ILE A 32 -9.41 5.83 -1.91
C ILE A 32 -9.08 5.54 -0.44
N TRP A 33 -8.76 6.57 0.34
CA TRP A 33 -8.50 6.45 1.77
C TRP A 33 -9.70 5.90 2.54
N GLU A 34 -10.89 6.49 2.34
CA GLU A 34 -12.10 6.04 3.03
C GLU A 34 -12.51 4.63 2.59
N PHE A 35 -12.33 4.29 1.31
CA PHE A 35 -12.52 2.91 0.84
C PHE A 35 -11.58 1.94 1.56
N ALA A 36 -10.29 2.22 1.59
CA ALA A 36 -9.31 1.35 2.22
C ALA A 36 -9.58 1.21 3.73
N LYS A 37 -9.91 2.32 4.40
CA LYS A 37 -10.30 2.33 5.81
C LYS A 37 -11.53 1.46 6.08
N THR A 38 -12.59 1.62 5.29
CA THR A 38 -13.86 0.90 5.48
C THR A 38 -13.73 -0.61 5.23
N ASN A 39 -12.83 -0.99 4.32
CA ASN A 39 -12.61 -2.39 3.92
C ASN A 39 -11.34 -2.99 4.54
N GLU A 40 -10.79 -2.35 5.58
CA GLU A 40 -9.63 -2.84 6.33
C GLU A 40 -8.37 -3.10 5.48
N PHE A 41 -8.20 -2.37 4.38
CA PHE A 41 -7.01 -2.46 3.53
C PHE A 41 -5.83 -1.65 4.10
N CYS A 42 -4.63 -2.14 3.80
CA CYS A 42 -3.41 -1.34 3.82
C CYS A 42 -3.14 -0.77 2.42
N ILE A 43 -2.79 0.51 2.35
CA ILE A 43 -2.48 1.20 1.09
C ILE A 43 -1.00 1.06 0.79
N VAL A 44 -0.66 0.53 -0.39
CA VAL A 44 0.70 0.52 -0.93
C VAL A 44 0.80 1.58 -2.03
N THR A 45 1.70 2.55 -1.87
CA THR A 45 1.78 3.71 -2.78
C THR A 45 3.19 4.28 -2.91
N GLN A 46 3.44 5.02 -3.99
CA GLN A 46 4.63 5.89 -4.12
C GLN A 46 4.30 7.36 -3.85
N ASP A 47 3.01 7.68 -3.76
CA ASP A 47 2.53 9.03 -3.51
C ASP A 47 2.76 9.43 -2.05
N ALA A 48 3.39 10.59 -1.85
CA ALA A 48 3.73 11.11 -0.54
C ALA A 48 2.47 11.48 0.26
N ASP A 49 1.38 11.88 -0.40
CA ASP A 49 0.20 12.44 0.25
C ASP A 49 -0.46 11.43 1.20
N PHE A 50 -0.48 10.15 0.84
CA PHE A 50 -0.96 9.08 1.72
C PHE A 50 -0.05 8.85 2.93
N ALA A 51 1.27 8.90 2.74
CA ALA A 51 2.24 8.71 3.81
C ALA A 51 2.21 9.88 4.80
N GLU A 52 2.11 11.11 4.29
CA GLU A 52 1.95 12.32 5.09
C GLU A 52 0.62 12.30 5.86
N ARG A 53 -0.48 11.94 5.19
CA ARG A 53 -1.79 11.78 5.85
C ARG A 53 -1.73 10.74 6.96
N SER A 54 -1.05 9.61 6.75
CA SER A 54 -0.87 8.58 7.78
C SER A 54 -0.03 9.06 8.97
N ARG A 55 0.99 9.90 8.74
CA ARG A 55 1.78 10.50 9.84
C ARG A 55 0.99 11.51 10.65
N LEU A 56 0.15 12.31 9.98
CA LEU A 56 -0.64 13.36 10.62
C LEU A 56 -1.82 12.81 11.41
N TYR A 57 -2.51 11.80 10.86
CA TYR A 57 -3.79 11.32 11.40
C TYR A 57 -3.75 9.87 11.92
N GLY A 58 -2.63 9.16 11.74
CA GLY A 58 -2.51 7.75 12.09
C GLY A 58 -3.25 6.83 11.11
N SER A 59 -3.46 5.59 11.55
CA SER A 59 -4.26 4.58 10.85
C SER A 59 -5.59 4.34 11.61
N PRO A 60 -6.67 3.87 10.96
CA PRO A 60 -6.74 3.26 9.62
C PRO A 60 -6.94 4.23 8.43
N PRO A 61 -6.51 3.85 7.21
CA PRO A 61 -5.75 2.64 6.85
C PRO A 61 -4.25 2.78 7.17
N LYS A 62 -3.54 1.65 7.23
CA LYS A 62 -2.06 1.63 7.31
C LYS A 62 -1.48 1.92 5.93
N VAL A 63 -0.30 2.51 5.87
CA VAL A 63 0.35 2.90 4.60
C VAL A 63 1.74 2.28 4.46
N VAL A 64 2.01 1.68 3.30
CA VAL A 64 3.35 1.30 2.85
C VAL A 64 3.76 2.26 1.74
N TRP A 65 4.77 3.08 2.02
CA TRP A 65 5.30 4.07 1.09
C TRP A 65 6.57 3.56 0.42
N LEU A 66 6.51 3.38 -0.89
CA LEU A 66 7.59 2.85 -1.71
C LEU A 66 8.48 3.98 -2.23
N ARG A 67 9.76 3.95 -1.87
CA ARG A 67 10.77 4.96 -2.22
C ARG A 67 11.64 4.52 -3.41
N CYS A 68 11.00 4.00 -4.45
CA CYS A 68 11.67 3.48 -5.64
C CYS A 68 11.47 4.33 -6.91
N GLY A 69 10.71 5.44 -6.85
CA GLY A 69 10.37 6.26 -8.01
C GLY A 69 9.66 5.48 -9.14
N ASN A 70 9.79 5.95 -10.38
CA ASN A 70 9.26 5.29 -11.59
C ASN A 70 10.02 3.98 -11.92
N ALA A 71 9.99 3.03 -10.99
CA ALA A 71 10.57 1.72 -11.11
C ALA A 71 9.67 0.78 -11.93
N PRO A 72 10.25 -0.15 -12.70
CA PRO A 72 9.50 -1.18 -13.39
C PRO A 72 8.82 -2.13 -12.37
N THR A 73 7.75 -2.81 -12.83
CA THR A 73 6.92 -3.66 -11.96
C THR A 73 7.73 -4.75 -11.23
N ASN A 74 8.77 -5.31 -11.86
CA ASN A 74 9.63 -6.31 -11.23
C ASN A 74 10.45 -5.74 -10.07
N GLN A 75 10.91 -4.50 -10.15
CA GLN A 75 11.65 -3.88 -9.06
C GLN A 75 10.73 -3.57 -7.87
N VAL A 76 9.52 -3.07 -8.14
CA VAL A 76 8.51 -2.87 -7.08
C VAL A 76 8.13 -4.19 -6.41
N GLU A 77 7.98 -5.26 -7.19
CA GLU A 77 7.73 -6.60 -6.66
C GLU A 77 8.87 -7.07 -5.76
N THR A 78 10.13 -6.97 -6.22
CA THR A 78 11.30 -7.34 -5.40
C THR A 78 11.33 -6.55 -4.09
N LEU A 79 11.05 -5.25 -4.14
CA LEU A 79 11.01 -4.41 -2.95
C LEU A 79 9.94 -4.86 -1.96
N LEU A 80 8.73 -5.13 -2.44
CA LEU A 80 7.63 -5.61 -1.58
C LEU A 80 7.91 -7.00 -1.01
N ARG A 81 8.54 -7.89 -1.79
CA ARG A 81 8.96 -9.23 -1.32
C ARG A 81 10.04 -9.12 -0.24
N PHE A 82 11.05 -8.27 -0.45
CA PHE A 82 12.11 -8.04 0.53
C PHE A 82 11.57 -7.39 1.82
N GLY A 83 10.62 -6.47 1.68
CA GLY A 83 9.96 -5.81 2.81
C GLY A 83 8.81 -6.60 3.45
N ALA A 84 8.56 -7.85 3.06
CA ALA A 84 7.35 -8.57 3.48
C ALA A 84 7.22 -8.72 4.99
N GLU A 85 8.31 -9.03 5.70
CA GLU A 85 8.31 -9.11 7.17
C GLU A 85 8.00 -7.74 7.81
N ALA A 86 8.57 -6.66 7.28
CA ALA A 86 8.30 -5.31 7.77
C ALA A 86 6.84 -4.88 7.51
N VAL A 87 6.27 -5.27 6.36
CA VAL A 87 4.84 -5.07 6.08
C VAL A 87 3.99 -5.84 7.09
N GLN A 88 4.35 -7.09 7.40
CA GLN A 88 3.61 -7.88 8.38
C GLN A 88 3.69 -7.28 9.80
N GLU A 89 4.85 -6.78 10.20
CA GLU A 89 5.01 -6.05 11.46
C GLU A 89 4.16 -4.78 11.48
N LEU A 90 4.16 -4.00 10.39
CA LEU A 90 3.27 -2.84 10.25
C LEU A 90 1.82 -3.27 10.47
N LEU A 91 1.34 -4.35 9.86
CA LEU A 91 -0.05 -4.80 9.98
C LEU A 91 -0.41 -5.24 11.40
N ASN A 92 0.50 -5.92 12.11
CA ASN A 92 0.24 -6.49 13.43
C ASN A 92 0.44 -5.49 14.59
N ASN A 93 1.18 -4.40 14.36
CA ASN A 93 1.53 -3.46 15.40
C ASN A 93 0.57 -2.25 15.42
N PRO A 94 -0.25 -2.06 16.46
CA PRO A 94 -1.22 -0.95 16.52
C PRO A 94 -0.57 0.43 16.63
N SER A 95 0.71 0.50 17.04
CA SER A 95 1.47 1.75 17.15
C SER A 95 2.16 2.15 15.85
N LEU A 96 2.16 1.29 14.82
CA LEU A 96 2.72 1.61 13.51
C LEU A 96 1.60 2.00 12.54
N HIS A 97 1.76 3.13 11.85
CA HIS A 97 0.77 3.66 10.91
C HIS A 97 1.28 3.68 9.48
N CYS A 98 2.57 3.99 9.31
CA CYS A 98 3.23 4.11 8.02
C CYS A 98 4.57 3.38 8.04
N LEU A 99 4.88 2.64 6.97
CA LEU A 99 6.17 2.02 6.70
C LEU A 99 6.77 2.62 5.44
N GLU A 100 8.05 2.95 5.48
CA GLU A 100 8.81 3.32 4.28
C GLU A 100 9.65 2.12 3.81
N LEU A 101 9.63 1.83 2.51
CA LEU A 101 10.46 0.78 1.90
C LEU A 101 11.32 1.40 0.78
N TYR A 102 12.59 0.98 0.72
CA TYR A 102 13.63 1.50 -0.20
C TYR A 102 14.13 0.42 -1.15
#